data_AF-A0A536AJJ2-F1
#
_entry.id   AF-A0A536AJJ2-F1
#
_cell.length_a   1.000
_cell.length_b   1.000
_cell.length_c   1.000
_cell.angle_alpha   90.00
_cell.angle_beta   90.00
_cell.angle_gamma   90.00
#
_symmetry.space_group_name_H-M   'P 1'
#
loop_
_entity.id
_entity.type
_entity.pdbx_description
1 polymer ?
#
loop_
_entity_poly.entity_id
_entity_poly.type
_entity_poly.pdbx_seq_one_letter_code
_entity_poly.pdbx_strand_id
1 'polypeptide(L)'
;LMTPIPLMLAIIAPLSGSLADRLGSRWLAPVGLAIACFGLFLVSQIDTQSSIWDIIWRLAIIGIGQGLFMSPNTRTIMGAAPRNAQGEASGLLATGRVVGQSMSVALTGTVFAALGGATAGTLLSSPQAHSLPPTSISGLQHTFVNSFHAALLACAIFAALGVFTALARGNEEAVKKVR
;
A
#
# COMPACT_ATOMS: atom_id res chain seq x y z
N LEU A 1 1.64 4.03 16.76
CA LEU A 1 1.78 3.09 15.61
C LEU A 1 1.00 3.52 14.37
N MET A 2 -0.16 4.19 14.46
CA MET A 2 -0.97 4.58 13.26
C MET A 2 -0.51 5.87 12.54
N THR A 3 0.37 6.65 13.15
CA THR A 3 0.82 7.96 12.63
C THR A 3 1.92 7.96 11.57
N PRO A 4 2.84 6.97 11.46
CA PRO A 4 3.99 7.09 10.56
C PRO A 4 3.62 7.25 9.09
N ILE A 5 2.65 6.47 8.59
CA ILE A 5 2.20 6.53 7.19
C ILE A 5 1.62 7.92 6.86
N PRO A 6 0.58 8.44 7.57
CA PRO A 6 -0.01 9.74 7.24
C PRO A 6 0.97 10.89 7.48
N LEU A 7 1.87 10.79 8.46
CA LEU A 7 2.91 11.79 8.71
C LEU A 7 3.89 11.87 7.53
N MET A 8 4.39 10.73 7.06
CA MET A 8 5.29 10.69 5.91
C MET A 8 4.58 11.14 4.64
N LEU A 9 3.31 10.76 4.44
CA LEU A 9 2.51 11.28 3.33
C LEU A 9 2.41 12.80 3.36
N ALA A 10 2.13 13.40 4.51
CA ALA A 10 2.01 14.85 4.66
C ALA A 10 3.32 15.58 4.34
N ILE A 11 4.47 15.00 4.73
CA ILE A 11 5.80 15.56 4.49
C ILE A 11 6.21 15.38 3.01
N ILE A 12 5.96 14.20 2.44
CA ILE A 12 6.47 13.81 1.11
C ILE A 12 5.59 14.34 -0.01
N ALA A 13 4.28 14.51 0.20
CA ALA A 13 3.35 15.01 -0.82
C ALA A 13 3.74 16.38 -1.45
N PRO A 14 4.17 17.41 -0.69
CA PRO A 14 4.64 18.66 -1.28
C PRO A 14 5.99 18.49 -2.00
N LEU A 15 6.91 17.69 -1.44
CA LEU A 15 8.20 17.40 -2.08
C LEU A 15 8.02 16.69 -3.42
N SER A 16 7.12 15.69 -3.47
CA SER A 16 6.86 14.93 -4.69
C SER A 16 6.21 15.78 -5.78
N GLY A 17 5.40 16.78 -5.42
CA GLY A 17 4.88 17.76 -6.36
C GLY A 17 6.01 18.56 -7.05
N SER A 18 6.92 19.12 -6.26
CA SER A 18 8.09 19.85 -6.77
C SER A 18 9.01 18.96 -7.62
N LEU A 19 9.21 17.71 -7.19
CA LEU A 19 10.06 16.75 -7.91
C LEU A 19 9.42 16.32 -9.23
N ALA A 20 8.09 16.19 -9.29
CA ALA A 20 7.36 15.87 -10.49
C ALA A 20 7.40 16.99 -11.53
N ASP A 21 7.42 18.25 -11.10
CA ASP A 21 7.56 19.40 -11.99
C ASP A 21 8.94 19.42 -12.69
N ARG A 22 9.97 18.79 -12.07
CA ARG A 22 11.34 18.68 -12.62
C ARG A 22 11.60 17.39 -13.41
N LEU A 23 11.16 16.24 -12.90
CA LEU A 23 11.48 14.91 -13.44
C LEU A 23 10.35 14.28 -14.28
N GLY A 24 9.16 14.88 -14.24
CA GLY A 24 7.95 14.33 -14.86
C GLY A 24 7.28 13.26 -13.99
N SER A 25 5.94 13.23 -14.04
CA SER A 25 5.10 12.28 -13.30
C SER A 25 5.38 10.82 -13.72
N ARG A 26 5.72 10.62 -15.01
CA ARG A 26 6.04 9.32 -15.61
C ARG A 26 7.07 8.49 -14.84
N TRP A 27 8.18 9.08 -14.41
CA TRP A 27 9.25 8.33 -13.73
C TRP A 27 9.03 8.28 -12.22
N LEU A 28 8.36 9.29 -11.67
CA LEU A 28 8.17 9.40 -10.23
C LEU A 28 7.13 8.39 -9.70
N ALA A 29 6.09 8.10 -10.48
CA ALA A 29 5.08 7.12 -10.14
C ALA A 29 5.63 5.68 -9.95
N PRO A 30 6.34 5.07 -10.90
CA PRO A 30 6.87 3.71 -10.73
C PRO A 30 7.94 3.64 -9.63
N VAL A 31 8.76 4.68 -9.43
CA VAL A 31 9.73 4.74 -8.33
C VAL A 31 9.02 4.77 -6.97
N GLY A 32 8.01 5.62 -6.80
CA GLY A 32 7.22 5.68 -5.57
C GLY A 32 6.54 4.34 -5.27
N LEU A 33 6.00 3.68 -6.30
CA LEU A 33 5.34 2.39 -6.17
C LEU A 33 6.34 1.26 -5.85
N ALA A 34 7.56 1.30 -6.40
CA ALA A 34 8.64 0.38 -6.06
C ALA A 34 9.10 0.56 -4.59
N ILE A 35 9.23 1.80 -4.12
CA ILE A 35 9.53 2.10 -2.71
C ILE A 35 8.42 1.57 -1.79
N ALA A 36 7.16 1.75 -2.16
CA ALA A 36 6.03 1.21 -1.40
C ALA A 36 6.06 -0.33 -1.37
N CYS A 37 6.33 -0.98 -2.52
CA CYS A 37 6.47 -2.43 -2.61
C CYS A 37 7.61 -2.95 -1.71
N PHE A 38 8.75 -2.27 -1.71
CA PHE A 38 9.87 -2.61 -0.82
C PHE A 38 9.51 -2.43 0.66
N GLY A 39 8.78 -1.37 1.00
CA GLY A 39 8.23 -1.17 2.34
C GLY A 39 7.29 -2.30 2.78
N LEU A 40 6.38 -2.76 1.90
CA LEU A 40 5.52 -3.91 2.17
C LEU A 40 6.33 -5.19 2.41
N PHE A 41 7.37 -5.43 1.59
CA PHE A 41 8.26 -6.57 1.77
C PHE A 41 8.97 -6.53 3.14
N LEU A 42 9.46 -5.36 3.55
CA LEU A 42 10.07 -5.19 4.87
C LEU A 42 9.08 -5.43 6.01
N VAL A 43 7.84 -4.95 5.88
CA VAL A 43 6.78 -5.21 6.86
C VAL A 43 6.44 -6.71 6.91
N SER A 44 6.51 -7.42 5.79
CA SER A 44 6.33 -8.87 5.74
C SER A 44 7.41 -9.65 6.49
N GLN A 45 8.56 -9.05 6.80
CA GLN A 45 9.61 -9.66 7.61
C GLN A 45 9.51 -9.29 9.09
N ILE A 46 8.39 -8.75 9.56
CA ILE A 46 8.18 -8.50 10.99
C ILE A 46 7.93 -9.85 11.66
N ASP A 47 8.70 -10.11 12.70
CA ASP A 47 8.55 -11.26 13.60
C ASP A 47 8.18 -10.78 15.02
N THR A 48 7.75 -11.71 15.86
CA THR A 48 7.40 -11.56 17.29
C THR A 48 8.49 -10.90 18.16
N GLN A 49 9.75 -10.91 17.72
CA GLN A 49 10.87 -10.26 18.41
C GLN A 49 11.14 -8.81 17.96
N SER A 50 10.38 -8.29 17.00
CA SER A 50 10.64 -6.97 16.40
C SER A 50 10.26 -5.84 17.35
N SER A 51 11.11 -4.81 17.44
CA SER A 51 10.85 -3.66 18.28
C SER A 51 9.77 -2.74 17.69
N ILE A 52 9.16 -1.89 18.51
CA ILE A 52 8.23 -0.84 18.02
C ILE A 52 8.93 0.07 16.99
N TRP A 53 10.23 0.33 17.17
CA TRP A 53 11.01 1.14 16.24
C TRP A 53 11.10 0.48 14.87
N ASP A 54 11.25 -0.85 14.82
CA ASP A 54 11.28 -1.61 13.56
C ASP A 54 10.01 -1.43 12.73
N ILE A 55 8.87 -1.40 13.42
CA ILE A 55 7.58 -1.20 12.78
C ILE A 55 7.46 0.23 12.25
N ILE A 56 7.90 1.24 13.03
CA ILE A 56 7.78 2.66 12.67
C ILE A 56 8.56 2.99 11.40
N TRP A 57 9.84 2.59 11.30
CA TRP A 57 10.64 2.96 10.14
C TRP A 57 10.19 2.23 8.86
N ARG A 58 9.72 0.97 8.97
CA ARG A 58 9.17 0.22 7.83
C ARG A 58 7.86 0.85 7.32
N LEU A 59 6.97 1.26 8.23
CA LEU A 59 5.75 2.03 7.90
C LEU A 59 6.08 3.38 7.26
N ALA A 60 7.14 4.05 7.72
CA ALA A 60 7.58 5.31 7.14
C ALA A 60 7.99 5.15 5.67
N ILE A 61 8.71 4.08 5.32
CA ILE A 61 9.09 3.78 3.92
C ILE A 61 7.85 3.61 3.05
N ILE A 62 6.82 2.90 3.54
CA ILE A 62 5.54 2.77 2.83
C ILE A 62 4.92 4.14 2.59
N GLY A 63 4.87 5.00 3.61
CA GLY A 63 4.34 6.36 3.51
C GLY A 63 5.09 7.23 2.50
N ILE A 64 6.42 7.13 2.44
CA ILE A 64 7.25 7.82 1.45
C ILE A 64 6.89 7.37 0.03
N GLY A 65 6.83 6.06 -0.21
CA GLY A 65 6.46 5.52 -1.52
C GLY A 65 5.06 5.96 -1.96
N GLN A 66 4.09 5.89 -1.05
CA GLN A 66 2.72 6.37 -1.29
C GLN A 66 2.67 7.87 -1.63
N GLY A 67 3.43 8.72 -0.92
CA GLY A 67 3.47 10.16 -1.18
C GLY A 67 4.11 10.54 -2.51
N LEU A 68 5.14 9.79 -2.93
CA LEU A 68 5.77 9.94 -4.24
C LEU A 68 4.86 9.48 -5.39
N PHE A 69 3.97 8.52 -5.15
CA PHE A 69 3.03 8.04 -6.15
C PHE A 69 1.75 8.89 -6.23
N MET A 70 1.06 9.13 -5.10
CA MET A 70 -0.28 9.74 -5.09
C MET A 70 -0.29 11.17 -5.62
N SER A 71 0.66 12.02 -5.22
CA SER A 71 0.67 13.45 -5.56
C SER A 71 0.80 13.71 -7.07
N PRO A 72 1.84 13.20 -7.77
CA PRO A 72 1.96 13.41 -9.21
C PRO A 72 0.90 12.67 -10.03
N ASN A 73 0.50 11.45 -9.61
CA ASN A 73 -0.49 10.68 -10.35
C ASN A 73 -1.88 11.35 -10.33
N THR A 74 -2.27 11.91 -9.16
CA THR A 74 -3.52 12.68 -9.05
C THR A 74 -3.48 13.92 -9.94
N ARG A 75 -2.36 14.66 -9.92
CA ARG A 75 -2.20 15.87 -10.75
C ARG A 75 -2.28 15.55 -12.24
N THR A 76 -1.61 14.49 -12.71
CA THR A 76 -1.68 14.08 -14.12
C THR A 76 -3.11 13.77 -14.55
N ILE A 77 -3.85 12.97 -13.76
CA ILE A 77 -5.22 12.56 -14.10
C ILE A 77 -6.15 13.78 -14.13
N MET A 78 -6.06 14.65 -13.12
CA MET A 78 -6.88 15.86 -13.03
C MET A 78 -6.51 16.90 -14.08
N GLY A 79 -5.23 16.99 -14.45
CA GLY A 79 -4.72 17.90 -15.48
C GLY A 79 -5.08 17.48 -16.91
N ALA A 80 -5.36 16.20 -17.14
CA ALA A 80 -5.84 15.69 -18.42
C ALA A 80 -7.32 16.04 -18.70
N ALA A 81 -8.11 16.26 -17.65
CA ALA A 81 -9.53 16.61 -17.77
C ALA A 81 -9.72 18.11 -18.12
N PRO A 82 -10.69 18.46 -18.99
CA PRO A 82 -11.04 19.85 -19.24
C PRO A 82 -11.67 20.48 -17.99
N ARG A 83 -11.49 21.80 -17.80
CA ARG A 83 -11.81 22.52 -16.55
C ARG A 83 -13.27 22.33 -16.09
N ASN A 84 -14.20 22.22 -17.04
CA ASN A 84 -15.63 21.98 -16.82
C ASN A 84 -15.98 20.55 -16.40
N ALA A 85 -15.10 19.56 -16.61
CA ALA A 85 -15.31 18.16 -16.25
C ALA A 85 -14.38 17.68 -15.11
N GLN A 86 -13.68 18.60 -14.43
CA GLN A 86 -12.80 18.23 -13.31
C GLN A 86 -13.56 17.58 -12.15
N GLY A 87 -14.81 18.00 -11.90
CA GLY A 87 -15.67 17.35 -10.91
C GLY A 87 -15.94 15.89 -11.23
N GLU A 88 -16.26 15.59 -12.50
CA GLU A 88 -16.50 14.23 -12.98
C GLU A 88 -15.22 13.39 -12.95
N ALA A 89 -14.08 13.94 -13.37
CA ALA A 89 -12.79 13.26 -13.34
C ALA A 89 -12.35 12.92 -11.90
N SER A 90 -12.54 13.86 -10.96
CA SER A 90 -12.26 13.62 -9.54
C SER A 90 -13.17 12.55 -8.96
N GLY A 91 -14.47 12.57 -9.29
CA GLY A 91 -15.43 11.56 -8.88
C GLY A 91 -15.07 10.17 -9.41
N LEU A 92 -14.69 10.06 -10.67
CA LEU A 92 -14.25 8.80 -11.28
C LEU A 92 -12.95 8.30 -10.63
N LEU A 93 -11.99 9.18 -10.37
CA LEU A 93 -10.75 8.85 -9.67
C LEU A 93 -11.01 8.36 -8.24
N ALA A 94 -11.86 9.05 -7.49
CA ALA A 94 -12.23 8.67 -6.13
C ALA A 94 -12.95 7.31 -6.11
N THR A 95 -13.89 7.11 -7.03
CA THR A 95 -14.61 5.84 -7.17
C THR A 95 -13.67 4.69 -7.51
N GLY A 96 -12.78 4.88 -8.50
CA GLY A 96 -11.78 3.88 -8.87
C GLY A 96 -10.86 3.52 -7.70
N ARG A 97 -10.47 4.51 -6.87
CA ARG A 97 -9.71 4.26 -5.64
C ARG A 97 -10.49 3.42 -4.65
N VAL A 98 -11.73 3.78 -4.34
CA VAL A 98 -12.56 3.05 -3.36
C VAL A 98 -12.79 1.61 -3.81
N VAL A 99 -13.07 1.39 -5.09
CA VAL A 99 -13.19 0.05 -5.68
C VAL A 99 -11.89 -0.73 -5.54
N GLY A 100 -10.75 -0.12 -5.90
CA GLY A 100 -9.44 -0.76 -5.76
C GLY A 100 -9.08 -1.11 -4.31
N GLN A 101 -9.35 -0.19 -3.36
CA GLN A 101 -9.16 -0.45 -1.93
C GLN A 101 -10.06 -1.60 -1.46
N SER A 102 -11.33 -1.61 -1.86
CA SER A 102 -12.28 -2.65 -1.48
C SER A 102 -11.86 -4.03 -2.02
N MET A 103 -11.44 -4.10 -3.29
CA MET A 103 -10.89 -5.32 -3.88
C MET A 103 -9.64 -5.80 -3.16
N SER A 104 -8.71 -4.88 -2.85
CA SER A 104 -7.49 -5.22 -2.10
C SER A 104 -7.81 -5.78 -0.72
N VAL A 105 -8.71 -5.13 0.04
CA VAL A 105 -9.13 -5.59 1.36
C VAL A 105 -9.81 -6.95 1.28
N ALA A 106 -10.70 -7.15 0.31
CA ALA A 106 -11.38 -8.43 0.10
C ALA A 106 -10.37 -9.56 -0.20
N LEU A 107 -9.48 -9.38 -1.18
CA LEU A 107 -8.47 -10.38 -1.54
C LEU A 107 -7.55 -10.70 -0.37
N THR A 108 -7.04 -9.68 0.31
CA THR A 108 -6.14 -9.85 1.47
C THR A 108 -6.85 -10.57 2.62
N GLY A 109 -8.10 -10.18 2.91
CA GLY A 109 -8.93 -10.82 3.92
C GLY A 109 -9.22 -12.28 3.58
N THR A 110 -9.52 -12.59 2.32
CA THR A 110 -9.71 -13.97 1.85
C THR A 110 -8.45 -14.80 2.02
N VAL A 111 -7.27 -14.31 1.62
CA VAL A 111 -6.00 -15.03 1.82
C VAL A 111 -5.73 -15.26 3.31
N PHE A 112 -5.91 -14.23 4.13
CA PHE A 112 -5.68 -14.30 5.57
C PHE A 112 -6.64 -15.27 6.27
N ALA A 113 -7.92 -15.29 5.88
CA ALA A 113 -8.91 -16.21 6.41
C ALA A 113 -8.69 -17.65 5.91
N ALA A 114 -8.36 -17.83 4.63
CA ALA A 114 -8.15 -19.15 4.02
C ALA A 114 -6.96 -19.90 4.64
N LEU A 115 -5.95 -19.18 5.11
CA LEU A 115 -4.79 -19.75 5.81
C LEU A 115 -5.01 -19.94 7.32
N GLY A 116 -6.22 -19.66 7.82
CA GLY A 116 -6.58 -19.83 9.23
C GLY A 116 -6.15 -18.67 10.14
N GLY A 117 -5.57 -17.59 9.60
CA GLY A 117 -5.15 -16.42 10.37
C GLY A 117 -6.29 -15.75 11.14
N ALA A 118 -7.47 -15.67 10.53
CA ALA A 118 -8.66 -15.12 11.17
C ALA A 118 -9.07 -15.94 12.41
N THR A 119 -9.18 -17.26 12.26
CA THR A 119 -9.53 -18.18 13.35
C THR A 119 -8.45 -18.23 14.42
N ALA A 120 -7.17 -18.20 14.02
CA ALA A 120 -6.07 -18.15 14.97
C ALA A 120 -6.09 -16.88 15.81
N GLY A 121 -6.34 -15.72 15.18
CA GLY A 121 -6.48 -14.44 15.85
C GLY A 121 -7.65 -14.40 16.84
N THR A 122 -8.83 -14.89 16.44
CA THR A 122 -10.01 -14.89 17.34
C THR A 122 -9.79 -15.77 18.56
N LEU A 123 -9.19 -16.95 18.39
CA LEU A 123 -8.88 -17.86 19.50
C LEU A 123 -7.83 -17.28 20.45
N LEU A 124 -6.77 -16.64 19.93
CA LEU A 124 -5.74 -15.96 20.73
C LEU A 124 -6.30 -14.76 21.53
N SER A 125 -7.29 -14.05 20.97
CA SER A 125 -7.96 -12.94 21.65
C SER A 125 -9.08 -13.37 22.61
N SER A 126 -9.45 -14.65 22.60
CA SER A 126 -10.53 -15.15 23.44
C SER A 126 -10.13 -15.17 24.92
N PRO A 127 -11.06 -14.95 25.87
CA PRO A 127 -10.77 -15.07 27.30
C PRO A 127 -10.22 -16.45 27.70
N GLN A 128 -10.58 -17.48 26.92
CA GLN A 128 -10.18 -18.87 27.09
C GLN A 128 -8.75 -19.16 26.61
N ALA A 129 -8.08 -18.20 25.94
CA ALA A 129 -6.70 -18.35 25.50
C ALA A 129 -5.74 -18.66 26.66
N HIS A 130 -6.02 -18.12 27.85
CA HIS A 130 -5.22 -18.34 29.07
C HIS A 130 -5.34 -19.77 29.63
N SER A 131 -6.38 -20.51 29.24
CA SER A 131 -6.58 -21.91 29.64
C SER A 131 -6.03 -22.92 28.63
N LEU A 132 -5.53 -22.46 27.48
CA LEU A 132 -4.94 -23.34 26.47
C LEU A 132 -3.52 -23.77 26.87
N PRO A 133 -3.11 -25.00 26.52
CA PRO A 133 -1.73 -25.43 26.64
C PRO A 133 -0.78 -24.48 25.90
N PRO A 134 0.42 -24.20 26.43
CA PRO A 134 1.38 -23.29 25.78
C PRO A 134 1.78 -23.74 24.36
N THR A 135 1.71 -25.03 24.06
CA THR A 135 1.93 -25.61 22.73
C THR A 135 0.84 -25.23 21.71
N SER A 136 -0.41 -25.04 22.16
CA SER A 136 -1.50 -24.59 21.30
C SER A 136 -1.40 -23.09 21.02
N ILE A 137 -0.95 -22.31 22.01
CA ILE A 137 -0.73 -20.87 21.86
C ILE A 137 0.35 -20.60 20.81
N SER A 138 1.50 -21.28 20.89
CA SER A 138 2.56 -21.12 19.89
C SER A 138 2.09 -21.55 18.50
N GLY A 139 1.37 -22.67 18.37
CA GLY A 139 0.81 -23.12 17.08
C GLY A 139 -0.15 -22.10 16.45
N LEU A 140 -1.01 -21.48 17.26
CA LEU A 140 -1.91 -20.41 16.80
C LEU A 140 -1.14 -19.14 16.40
N GLN A 141 -0.12 -18.75 17.18
CA GLN A 141 0.75 -17.62 16.83
C GLN A 141 1.47 -17.85 15.50
N HIS A 142 2.03 -19.04 15.28
CA HIS A 142 2.66 -19.38 14.00
C HIS A 142 1.68 -19.33 12.82
N THR A 143 0.47 -19.87 13.01
CA THR A 143 -0.59 -19.83 11.97
C THR A 143 -0.98 -18.40 11.63
N PHE A 144 -1.14 -17.55 12.64
CA PHE A 144 -1.44 -16.13 12.48
C PHE A 144 -0.33 -15.39 11.73
N VAL A 145 0.93 -15.55 12.17
CA VAL A 145 2.09 -14.88 11.55
C VAL A 145 2.28 -15.35 10.10
N ASN A 146 2.17 -16.64 9.83
CA ASN A 146 2.31 -17.17 8.47
C ASN A 146 1.21 -16.67 7.54
N SER A 147 -0.03 -16.61 8.03
CA SER A 147 -1.16 -16.03 7.28
C SER A 147 -0.95 -14.54 7.00
N PHE A 148 -0.40 -13.81 7.97
CA PHE A 148 -0.08 -12.38 7.83
C PHE A 148 1.02 -12.15 6.79
N HIS A 149 2.10 -12.93 6.83
CA HIS A 149 3.17 -12.88 5.83
C HIS A 149 2.66 -13.21 4.43
N ALA A 150 1.85 -14.26 4.28
CA ALA A 150 1.26 -14.63 3.00
C ALA A 150 0.35 -13.55 2.42
N ALA A 151 -0.47 -12.92 3.27
CA ALA A 151 -1.33 -11.81 2.87
C ALA A 151 -0.52 -10.58 2.41
N LEU A 152 0.57 -10.25 3.12
CA LEU A 152 1.47 -9.16 2.74
C LEU A 152 2.23 -9.46 1.43
N LEU A 153 2.66 -10.69 1.22
CA LEU A 153 3.30 -11.11 -0.04
C LEU A 153 2.32 -11.04 -1.21
N ALA A 154 1.06 -11.44 -1.03
CA ALA A 154 0.03 -11.26 -2.04
C ALA A 154 -0.12 -9.78 -2.43
N CYS A 155 -0.21 -8.88 -1.44
CA CYS A 155 -0.21 -7.44 -1.68
C CYS A 155 1.05 -6.94 -2.40
N ALA A 156 2.22 -7.46 -2.05
CA ALA A 156 3.49 -7.10 -2.70
C ALA A 156 3.52 -7.55 -4.18
N ILE A 157 2.98 -8.73 -4.51
CA ILE A 157 2.86 -9.19 -5.90
C ILE A 157 1.94 -8.26 -6.69
N PHE A 158 0.78 -7.89 -6.13
CA PHE A 158 -0.12 -6.92 -6.77
C PHE A 158 0.54 -5.55 -6.95
N ALA A 159 1.29 -5.07 -5.95
CA ALA A 159 2.06 -3.84 -6.05
C ALA A 159 3.12 -3.91 -7.16
N ALA A 160 3.84 -5.03 -7.29
CA ALA A 160 4.83 -5.26 -8.34
C ALA A 160 4.22 -5.27 -9.74
N LEU A 161 3.04 -5.88 -9.92
CA LEU A 161 2.26 -5.78 -11.16
C LEU A 161 1.86 -4.32 -11.44
N GLY A 162 1.49 -3.58 -10.40
CA GLY A 162 1.27 -2.14 -10.45
C GLY A 162 2.50 -1.35 -10.96
N VAL A 163 3.70 -1.70 -10.49
CA VAL A 163 4.95 -1.08 -10.97
C VAL A 163 5.15 -1.35 -12.46
N PHE A 164 4.93 -2.59 -12.90
CA PHE A 164 5.06 -2.96 -14.31
C PHE A 164 4.07 -2.20 -15.21
N THR A 165 2.80 -2.14 -14.80
CA THR A 165 1.78 -1.36 -15.53
C THR A 165 2.06 0.14 -15.53
N ALA A 166 2.61 0.69 -14.45
CA ALA A 166 3.06 2.09 -14.39
C ALA A 166 4.22 2.36 -15.35
N LEU A 167 5.16 1.42 -15.50
CA LEU A 167 6.26 1.51 -16.47
C LEU A 167 5.79 1.36 -17.92
N ALA A 168 4.78 0.52 -18.16
CA ALA A 168 4.17 0.32 -19.47
C ALA A 168 3.32 1.52 -19.94
N ARG A 169 2.98 2.46 -19.04
CA ARG A 169 2.24 3.67 -19.39
C ARG A 169 3.08 4.55 -20.34
N GLY A 170 2.54 4.80 -21.53
CA GLY A 170 3.20 5.52 -22.63
C GLY A 170 3.52 7.01 -22.35
N ASN A 171 4.31 7.60 -23.24
CA ASN A 171 4.97 8.91 -23.04
C ASN A 171 3.97 10.07 -22.88
N GLU A 172 4.00 10.75 -21.73
CA GLU A 172 3.18 11.96 -21.46
C GLU A 172 3.48 13.11 -22.44
N GLU A 173 4.65 13.11 -23.08
CA GLU A 173 5.04 14.11 -24.10
C GLU A 173 4.20 14.07 -25.37
N ALA A 174 3.58 12.94 -25.71
CA ALA A 174 2.74 12.85 -26.90
C ALA A 174 1.47 13.71 -26.79
N VAL A 175 0.98 13.98 -25.57
CA VAL A 175 -0.24 14.78 -25.34
C VAL A 175 0.05 16.28 -25.37
N LYS A 176 1.25 16.71 -24.96
CA LYS A 176 1.67 18.12 -25.04
C LYS A 176 1.92 18.60 -26.48
N LYS A 177 2.22 17.70 -27.42
CA LYS A 177 2.46 18.06 -28.84
C LYS A 177 1.18 18.23 -29.67
N VAL A 178 0.01 17.92 -29.12
CA VAL A 178 -1.30 17.98 -29.82
C VAL A 178 -2.14 19.18 -29.34
N ARG A 179 -1.69 19.91 -28.30
CA ARG A 179 -2.28 21.16 -27.82
C ARG A 179 -1.41 22.34 -28.23
#